data_AF-A0A3D3NUU4-F1
#
_entry.id   AF-A0A3D3NUU4-F1
#
_cell.length_a   1.000
_cell.length_b   1.000
_cell.length_c   1.000
_cell.angle_alpha   90.00
_cell.angle_beta   90.00
_cell.angle_gamma   90.00
#
_symmetry.space_group_name_H-M   'P 1'
#
loop_
_entity.id
_entity.type
_entity.pdbx_description
1 polymer ?
#
loop_
_entity_poly.entity_id
_entity_poly.type
_entity_poly.pdbx_seq_one_letter_code
_entity_poly.pdbx_strand_id
1 'polypeptide(L)'
;MPLEAAEREQIITDALAAINQPGAAPDIARQVMEGIGQRPGLSDTDKQKICDDVRKQWVAQQTPALLAGANGPGGTVQACQNVLQSPDYRAGDKAQLVGALVHGRMDNAVQQAVAANNASDDKQPEQAVRSAAVKAEIMAIIQDIEDAPGLSADQKRDMQADVLAGCIGLDKDPSVEIKLGGEIFAAIEDSDALTPDQKADLCCKMGARIVAQECAEAQGQPHTLLRGNNAGTNFMSAFMNEHGADYFNAVKNAGLQAARQAQAAGLDPAQKQYAAAQAMMTAMTTQAQLLEGPAANFLQATSQAARNAMPPDQAQAAVDKVMANTVALRGVCPAIIAESGVARRNAQIPPQEQAAHAVLFEAARGVQQFANVGGGGNVMGNKAECFDLIVEDEELGEEFNNTLDLMSQGHQFPPPPVQQQAAPVVEQQVAPVVEQQANPDANALNEGAEKKSRLASVRDALRGAAGKIQDAAHDLGAGIKDKIEQAKLDRLDKQVQKRQDHGAYLQEQKDFADHVSRMSPEGRERLLADLQDKIDPDKLLKGDRQERAAQMQLMDQIEACKMSPEKLDQRSAKLQEKLDKNEEKLGRQEQKRDAQKAKVDLRAARHANAQQQPQQAHAHGH
;
A
#
# COMPACT_ATOMS: atom_id res chain seq x y z
N MET A 1 0.70 31.75 31.96
CA MET A 1 -0.40 32.23 31.11
C MET A 1 -0.07 31.81 29.69
N PRO A 2 -1.04 31.35 28.87
CA PRO A 2 -0.76 31.05 27.47
C PRO A 2 -0.28 32.32 26.76
N LEU A 3 0.74 32.19 25.92
CA LEU A 3 1.25 33.30 25.13
C LEU A 3 0.15 33.85 24.22
N GLU A 4 -0.01 35.16 24.13
CA GLU A 4 -0.99 35.73 23.21
C GLU A 4 -0.58 35.47 21.75
N ALA A 5 -1.56 35.22 20.88
CA ALA A 5 -1.30 34.87 19.48
C ALA A 5 -0.47 35.94 18.75
N ALA A 6 -0.68 37.22 19.08
CA ALA A 6 0.08 38.33 18.50
C ALA A 6 1.56 38.35 18.93
N GLU A 7 1.84 38.07 20.21
CA GLU A 7 3.22 37.96 20.71
C GLU A 7 3.93 36.77 20.06
N ARG A 8 3.23 35.64 19.89
CA ARG A 8 3.75 34.46 19.20
C ARG A 8 4.16 34.78 17.76
N GLU A 9 3.27 35.46 17.01
CA GLU A 9 3.50 35.84 15.61
C GLU A 9 4.69 36.80 15.47
N GLN A 10 4.84 37.74 16.41
CA GLN A 10 5.97 38.66 16.44
C GLN A 10 7.30 37.94 16.65
N ILE A 11 7.36 36.98 17.60
CA ILE A 11 8.56 36.17 17.84
C ILE A 11 8.93 35.38 16.58
N ILE A 12 7.95 34.82 15.88
CA ILE A 12 8.17 34.08 14.62
C ILE A 12 8.73 35.02 13.54
N THR A 13 8.13 36.20 13.39
CA THR A 13 8.54 37.21 12.39
C THR A 13 9.97 37.69 12.64
N ASP A 14 10.31 38.02 13.89
CA ASP A 14 11.66 38.47 14.27
C ASP A 14 12.70 37.38 14.03
N ALA A 15 12.36 36.12 14.35
CA ALA A 15 13.23 34.98 14.11
C ALA A 15 13.50 34.79 12.60
N LEU A 16 12.46 34.83 11.76
CA LEU A 16 12.61 34.72 10.31
C LEU A 16 13.44 35.87 9.72
N ALA A 17 13.24 37.10 10.22
CA ALA A 17 14.03 38.25 9.80
C ALA A 17 15.52 38.10 10.16
N ALA A 18 15.83 37.54 11.33
CA ALA A 18 17.20 37.25 11.75
C ALA A 18 17.85 36.16 10.89
N ILE A 19 17.12 35.08 10.58
CA ILE A 19 17.62 33.96 9.77
C ILE A 19 17.92 34.41 8.33
N ASN A 20 17.05 35.23 7.74
CA ASN A 20 17.17 35.64 6.33
C ASN A 20 18.06 36.88 6.12
N GLN A 21 18.85 37.30 7.12
CA GLN A 21 19.75 38.44 6.92
C GLN A 21 20.85 38.11 5.89
N PRO A 22 21.13 39.03 4.94
CA PRO A 22 22.24 38.85 4.01
C PRO A 22 23.57 38.69 4.75
N GLY A 23 24.32 37.62 4.46
CA GLY A 23 25.60 37.34 5.11
C GLY A 23 25.50 36.69 6.49
N ALA A 24 24.33 36.19 6.88
CA ALA A 24 24.17 35.41 8.09
C ALA A 24 25.07 34.15 8.09
N ALA A 25 25.47 33.72 9.30
CA ALA A 25 26.32 32.55 9.47
C ALA A 25 25.64 31.26 8.95
N PRO A 26 26.41 30.24 8.50
CA PRO A 26 25.86 28.99 7.98
C PRO A 26 25.04 28.14 8.98
N ASP A 27 25.08 28.48 10.27
CA ASP A 27 24.34 27.83 11.34
C ASP A 27 23.37 28.80 12.07
N ILE A 28 23.03 29.93 11.44
CA ILE A 28 22.22 30.99 12.06
C ILE A 28 20.82 30.50 12.41
N ALA A 29 20.21 29.65 11.58
CA ALA A 29 18.86 29.16 11.84
C ALA A 29 18.85 28.27 13.08
N ARG A 30 19.87 27.43 13.25
CA ARG A 30 20.08 26.65 14.47
C ARG A 30 20.27 27.56 15.68
N GLN A 31 21.11 28.58 15.60
CA GLN A 31 21.36 29.51 16.71
C GLN A 31 20.10 30.28 17.12
N VAL A 32 19.30 30.76 16.15
CA VAL A 32 18.03 31.46 16.43
C VAL A 32 17.03 30.53 17.12
N MET A 33 16.94 29.28 16.69
CA MET A 33 16.08 28.25 17.30
C MET A 33 16.52 27.89 18.73
N GLU A 34 17.82 27.73 18.96
CA GLU A 34 18.40 27.52 20.29
C GLU A 34 18.09 28.72 21.21
N GLY A 35 18.18 29.94 20.68
CA GLY A 35 17.81 31.17 21.37
C GLY A 35 16.33 31.20 21.80
N ILE A 36 15.41 30.73 20.95
CA ILE A 36 13.99 30.59 21.31
C ILE A 36 13.82 29.54 22.42
N GLY A 37 14.53 28.41 22.33
CA GLY A 37 14.50 27.35 23.35
C GLY A 37 14.99 27.80 24.74
N GLN A 38 15.88 28.79 24.78
CA GLN A 38 16.41 29.36 26.02
C GLN A 38 15.66 30.60 26.51
N ARG A 39 14.65 31.08 25.78
CA ARG A 39 13.98 32.34 26.08
C ARG A 39 13.20 32.25 27.40
N PRO A 40 13.51 33.11 28.39
CA PRO A 40 12.85 33.08 29.69
C PRO A 40 11.40 33.55 29.57
N GLY A 41 10.51 32.97 30.39
CA GLY A 41 9.08 33.34 30.44
C GLY A 41 8.17 32.59 29.46
N LEU A 42 8.72 31.78 28.56
CA LEU A 42 7.95 30.88 27.69
C LEU A 42 7.83 29.48 28.30
N SER A 43 6.66 28.84 28.12
CA SER A 43 6.49 27.43 28.45
C SER A 43 7.23 26.54 27.44
N ASP A 44 7.65 25.34 27.83
CA ASP A 44 8.37 24.42 26.92
C ASP A 44 7.51 24.02 25.71
N THR A 45 6.19 23.89 25.91
CA THR A 45 5.22 23.68 24.83
C THR A 45 5.20 24.85 23.85
N ASP A 46 5.17 26.09 24.33
CA ASP A 46 5.16 27.27 23.45
C ASP A 46 6.49 27.43 22.71
N LYS A 47 7.62 27.18 23.38
CA LYS A 47 8.95 27.17 22.74
C LYS A 47 9.00 26.18 21.59
N GLN A 48 8.58 24.93 21.84
CA GLN A 48 8.54 23.88 20.83
C GLN A 48 7.67 24.31 19.64
N LYS A 49 6.46 24.81 19.92
CA LYS A 49 5.50 25.23 18.90
C LYS A 49 5.98 26.44 18.10
N ILE A 50 6.71 27.38 18.71
CA ILE A 50 7.29 28.54 18.00
C ILE A 50 8.44 28.08 17.11
N CYS A 51 9.34 27.24 17.63
CA CYS A 51 10.44 26.68 16.85
C CYS A 51 9.94 25.90 15.63
N ASP A 52 8.88 25.11 15.79
CA ASP A 52 8.30 24.33 14.69
C ASP A 52 7.65 25.25 13.63
N ASP A 53 6.97 26.32 14.04
CA ASP A 53 6.38 27.29 13.10
C ASP A 53 7.44 28.13 12.36
N VAL A 54 8.46 28.64 13.06
CA VAL A 54 9.59 29.34 12.42
C VAL A 54 10.24 28.44 11.39
N ARG A 55 10.47 27.16 11.71
CA ARG A 55 11.13 26.20 10.83
C ARG A 55 10.29 25.97 9.58
N LYS A 56 9.00 25.71 9.76
CA LYS A 56 8.05 25.48 8.67
C LYS A 56 7.98 26.67 7.71
N GLN A 57 7.91 27.88 8.25
CA GLN A 57 7.88 29.11 7.43
C GLN A 57 9.21 29.37 6.74
N TRP A 58 10.34 29.15 7.41
CA TRP A 58 11.66 29.32 6.83
C TRP A 58 11.91 28.35 5.67
N VAL A 59 11.65 27.05 5.85
CA VAL A 59 11.77 26.03 4.79
C VAL A 59 10.92 26.41 3.58
N ALA A 60 9.69 26.88 3.80
CA ALA A 60 8.81 27.35 2.73
C ALA A 60 9.39 28.56 1.96
N GLN A 61 10.08 29.48 2.64
CA GLN A 61 10.73 30.65 2.01
C GLN A 61 12.00 30.28 1.22
N GLN A 62 12.74 29.26 1.64
CA GLN A 62 13.96 28.80 0.96
C GLN A 62 13.66 28.00 -0.32
N THR A 63 12.51 27.30 -0.35
CA THR A 63 12.17 26.36 -1.43
C THR A 63 12.20 27.00 -2.83
N PRO A 64 11.59 28.19 -3.09
CA PRO A 64 11.62 28.80 -4.42
C PRO A 64 13.02 29.21 -4.90
N ALA A 65 13.88 29.71 -3.99
CA ALA A 65 15.24 30.12 -4.32
C ALA A 65 16.12 28.90 -4.67
N LEU A 66 15.97 27.81 -3.90
CA LEU A 66 16.63 26.54 -4.17
C LEU A 66 16.20 25.97 -5.53
N LEU A 67 14.90 25.99 -5.86
CA LEU A 67 14.38 25.56 -7.15
C LEU A 67 14.91 26.41 -8.32
N ALA A 68 14.96 27.74 -8.16
CA ALA A 68 15.48 28.63 -9.19
C ALA A 68 16.97 28.38 -9.47
N GLY A 69 17.77 28.11 -8.43
CA GLY A 69 19.21 27.82 -8.54
C GLY A 69 19.52 26.41 -9.07
N ALA A 70 18.56 25.49 -9.07
CA ALA A 70 18.74 24.12 -9.54
C ALA A 70 18.60 23.95 -11.07
N ASN A 71 18.23 25.00 -11.80
CA ASN A 71 18.05 24.96 -13.25
C ASN A 71 19.40 24.92 -14.00
N GLY A 72 19.92 23.72 -14.24
CA GLY A 72 21.11 23.47 -15.07
C GLY A 72 21.64 22.03 -14.91
N PRO A 73 22.45 21.52 -15.85
CA PRO A 73 23.10 20.20 -15.70
C PRO A 73 23.90 20.13 -14.40
N GLY A 74 23.62 19.13 -13.55
CA GLY A 74 24.25 18.98 -12.23
C GLY A 74 23.78 19.96 -11.14
N GLY A 75 22.98 20.98 -11.47
CA GLY A 75 22.52 22.01 -10.54
C GLY A 75 21.65 21.45 -9.41
N THR A 76 20.78 20.49 -9.72
CA THR A 76 19.95 19.79 -8.73
C THR A 76 20.79 18.97 -7.75
N VAL A 77 21.81 18.25 -8.24
CA VAL A 77 22.69 17.44 -7.38
C VAL A 77 23.47 18.34 -6.42
N GLN A 78 24.05 19.43 -6.91
CA GLN A 78 24.74 20.41 -6.06
C GLN A 78 23.78 21.04 -5.03
N ALA A 79 22.56 21.39 -5.43
CA ALA A 79 21.56 21.92 -4.52
C ALA A 79 21.17 20.91 -3.44
N CYS A 80 20.98 19.64 -3.80
CA CYS A 80 20.74 18.55 -2.84
C CYS A 80 21.92 18.37 -1.89
N GLN A 81 23.17 18.39 -2.38
CA GLN A 81 24.36 18.34 -1.52
C GLN A 81 24.37 19.49 -0.52
N ASN A 82 24.11 20.72 -0.97
CA ASN A 82 24.09 21.89 -0.11
C ASN A 82 23.02 21.77 0.99
N VAL A 83 21.83 21.25 0.65
CA VAL A 83 20.76 20.99 1.63
C VAL A 83 21.17 19.89 2.61
N LEU A 84 21.70 18.76 2.12
CA LEU A 84 22.08 17.62 2.95
C LEU A 84 23.26 17.91 3.88
N GLN A 85 24.21 18.75 3.44
CA GLN A 85 25.38 19.15 4.22
C GLN A 85 25.10 20.32 5.16
N SER A 86 24.00 21.05 4.97
CA SER A 86 23.64 22.17 5.83
C SER A 86 23.41 21.72 7.28
N PRO A 87 24.03 22.38 8.27
CA PRO A 87 23.77 22.13 9.69
C PRO A 87 22.44 22.72 10.18
N ASP A 88 21.83 23.63 9.40
CA ASP A 88 20.61 24.32 9.79
C ASP A 88 19.34 23.49 9.58
N TYR A 89 19.35 22.56 8.62
CA TYR A 89 18.21 21.71 8.31
C TYR A 89 18.19 20.45 9.16
N ARG A 90 17.04 20.11 9.77
CA ARG A 90 16.83 18.80 10.39
C ARG A 90 16.58 17.73 9.32
N ALA A 91 16.66 16.45 9.69
CA ALA A 91 16.41 15.34 8.77
C ALA A 91 15.09 15.47 7.98
N GLY A 92 13.99 15.85 8.66
CA GLY A 92 12.70 16.09 8.01
C GLY A 92 12.70 17.28 7.04
N ASP A 93 13.39 18.37 7.37
CA ASP A 93 13.51 19.55 6.50
C ASP A 93 14.35 19.23 5.25
N LYS A 94 15.44 18.48 5.44
CA LYS A 94 16.30 18.00 4.36
C LYS A 94 15.51 17.16 3.38
N ALA A 95 14.74 16.19 3.87
CA ALA A 95 13.88 15.35 3.03
C ALA A 95 12.85 16.19 2.25
N GLN A 96 12.22 17.19 2.88
CA GLN A 96 11.27 18.07 2.22
C GLN A 96 11.90 18.91 1.10
N LEU A 97 13.05 19.54 1.38
CA LEU A 97 13.74 20.41 0.42
C LEU A 97 14.35 19.63 -0.74
N VAL A 98 14.99 18.50 -0.45
CA VAL A 98 15.54 17.59 -1.46
C VAL A 98 14.41 17.02 -2.32
N GLY A 99 13.30 16.60 -1.70
CA GLY A 99 12.11 16.20 -2.44
C GLY A 99 11.66 17.28 -3.41
N ALA A 100 11.52 18.53 -2.95
CA ALA A 100 11.05 19.63 -3.80
C ALA A 100 11.97 19.84 -5.02
N LEU A 101 13.29 19.81 -4.80
CA LEU A 101 14.29 19.94 -5.87
C LEU A 101 14.16 18.88 -6.95
N VAL A 102 14.01 17.62 -6.53
CA VAL A 102 13.91 16.49 -7.46
C VAL A 102 12.55 16.47 -8.16
N HIS A 103 11.46 16.77 -7.45
CA HIS A 103 10.13 16.83 -8.03
C HIS A 103 10.03 17.90 -9.11
N GLY A 104 10.58 19.09 -8.89
CA GLY A 104 10.64 20.12 -9.92
C GLY A 104 11.42 19.69 -11.17
N ARG A 105 12.51 18.93 -10.99
CA ARG A 105 13.28 18.34 -12.09
C ARG A 105 12.48 17.28 -12.85
N MET A 106 11.83 16.37 -12.15
CA MET A 106 10.95 15.34 -12.73
C MET A 106 9.75 15.94 -13.47
N ASP A 107 9.06 16.91 -12.88
CA ASP A 107 7.90 17.57 -13.49
C ASP A 107 8.28 18.25 -14.79
N ASN A 108 9.43 18.94 -14.83
CA ASN A 108 9.95 19.54 -16.05
C ASN A 108 10.24 18.48 -17.13
N ALA A 109 10.87 17.37 -16.76
CA ALA A 109 11.16 16.27 -17.69
C ALA A 109 9.88 15.63 -18.24
N VAL A 110 8.88 15.40 -17.37
CA VAL A 110 7.57 14.88 -17.75
C VAL A 110 6.85 15.85 -18.69
N GLN A 111 6.83 17.14 -18.39
CA GLN A 111 6.20 18.15 -19.24
C GLN A 111 6.85 18.19 -20.63
N GLN A 112 8.18 18.14 -20.70
CA GLN A 112 8.92 18.09 -21.97
C GLN A 112 8.60 16.83 -22.76
N ALA A 113 8.60 15.65 -22.11
CA ALA A 113 8.28 14.38 -22.76
C ALA A 113 6.83 14.34 -23.28
N VAL A 114 5.87 14.83 -22.50
CA VAL A 114 4.47 14.91 -22.92
C VAL A 114 4.30 15.91 -24.07
N ALA A 115 4.97 17.05 -24.04
CA ALA A 115 4.96 18.01 -25.14
C ALA A 115 5.56 17.40 -26.42
N ALA A 116 6.67 16.69 -26.32
CA ALA A 116 7.29 15.99 -27.44
C ALA A 116 6.37 14.89 -28.02
N ASN A 117 5.74 14.08 -27.16
CA ASN A 117 4.77 13.07 -27.59
C ASN A 117 3.54 13.69 -28.27
N ASN A 118 3.07 14.85 -27.78
CA ASN A 118 1.96 15.57 -28.40
C ASN A 118 2.29 16.14 -29.78
N ALA A 119 3.56 16.46 -30.02
CA ALA A 119 4.10 16.91 -31.29
C ALA A 119 4.49 15.77 -32.24
N SER A 120 4.51 14.51 -31.77
CA SER A 120 4.81 13.32 -32.57
C SER A 120 3.60 12.87 -33.40
N ASP A 121 3.87 12.40 -34.62
CA ASP A 121 2.88 11.75 -35.48
C ASP A 121 2.50 10.35 -34.97
N ASP A 122 3.40 9.70 -34.23
CA ASP A 122 3.17 8.40 -33.57
C ASP A 122 3.03 8.61 -32.06
N LYS A 123 1.78 8.79 -31.61
CA LYS A 123 1.48 9.12 -30.21
C LYS A 123 1.44 7.86 -29.36
N GLN A 124 2.30 7.83 -28.34
CA GLN A 124 2.23 6.81 -27.30
C GLN A 124 1.16 7.17 -26.26
N PRO A 125 0.62 6.17 -25.52
CA PRO A 125 -0.23 6.43 -24.37
C PRO A 125 0.47 7.37 -23.38
N GLU A 126 -0.15 8.49 -23.03
CA GLU A 126 0.45 9.54 -22.19
C GLU A 126 1.01 9.00 -20.87
N GLN A 127 0.30 8.04 -20.25
CA GLN A 127 0.76 7.40 -19.01
C GLN A 127 2.10 6.68 -19.18
N ALA A 128 2.33 6.01 -20.31
CA ALA A 128 3.59 5.34 -20.60
C ALA A 128 4.72 6.36 -20.82
N VAL A 129 4.43 7.48 -21.48
CA VAL A 129 5.39 8.58 -21.68
C VAL A 129 5.79 9.21 -20.35
N ARG A 130 4.81 9.48 -19.46
CA ARG A 130 5.08 10.03 -18.14
C ARG A 130 5.92 9.08 -17.28
N SER A 131 5.57 7.79 -17.24
CA SER A 131 6.33 6.74 -16.52
C SER A 131 7.77 6.63 -17.03
N ALA A 132 7.95 6.56 -18.35
CA ALA A 132 9.27 6.52 -18.98
C ALA A 132 10.12 7.76 -18.66
N ALA A 133 9.52 8.95 -18.69
CA ALA A 133 10.20 10.20 -18.35
C ALA A 133 10.64 10.25 -16.88
N VAL A 134 9.76 9.84 -15.95
CA VAL A 134 10.10 9.74 -14.52
C VAL A 134 11.27 8.78 -14.30
N LYS A 135 11.19 7.58 -14.88
CA LYS A 135 12.24 6.56 -14.77
C LYS A 135 13.58 7.05 -15.32
N ALA A 136 13.58 7.64 -16.52
CA ALA A 136 14.78 8.19 -17.14
C ALA A 136 15.41 9.30 -16.28
N GLU A 137 14.59 10.16 -15.68
CA GLU A 137 15.09 11.23 -14.82
C GLU A 137 15.70 10.70 -13.51
N ILE A 138 15.10 9.67 -12.91
CA ILE A 138 15.66 9.00 -11.74
C ILE A 138 17.02 8.37 -12.07
N MET A 139 17.14 7.69 -13.22
CA MET A 139 18.41 7.14 -13.68
C MET A 139 19.46 8.23 -13.91
N ALA A 140 19.06 9.37 -14.48
CA ALA A 140 19.95 10.51 -14.67
C ALA A 140 20.44 11.08 -13.33
N ILE A 141 19.58 11.17 -12.31
CA ILE A 141 19.98 11.59 -10.96
C ILE A 141 20.97 10.61 -10.33
N ILE A 142 20.72 9.31 -10.47
CA ILE A 142 21.64 8.26 -9.98
C ILE A 142 23.03 8.45 -10.63
N GLN A 143 23.06 8.64 -11.95
CA GLN A 143 24.29 8.88 -12.71
C GLN A 143 24.98 10.19 -12.32
N ASP A 144 24.25 11.29 -12.18
CA ASP A 144 24.81 12.59 -11.79
C ASP A 144 25.48 12.53 -10.40
N ILE A 145 24.90 11.78 -9.46
CA ILE A 145 25.53 11.55 -8.15
C ILE A 145 26.73 10.60 -8.28
N GLU A 146 26.69 9.65 -9.21
CA GLU A 146 27.82 8.79 -9.48
C GLU A 146 29.01 9.56 -10.08
N ASP A 147 28.75 10.55 -10.91
CA ASP A 147 29.79 11.38 -11.52
C ASP A 147 30.26 12.52 -10.60
N ALA A 148 29.58 12.74 -9.47
CA ALA A 148 29.90 13.80 -8.54
C ALA A 148 31.31 13.63 -7.93
N PRO A 149 32.24 14.57 -8.17
CA PRO A 149 33.60 14.47 -7.65
C PRO A 149 33.64 14.72 -6.14
N GLY A 150 34.57 14.07 -5.44
CA GLY A 150 34.84 14.33 -4.02
C GLY A 150 33.95 13.58 -3.03
N LEU A 151 33.05 12.71 -3.50
CA LEU A 151 32.29 11.80 -2.65
C LEU A 151 32.87 10.38 -2.71
N SER A 152 32.96 9.72 -1.56
CA SER A 152 33.25 8.27 -1.49
C SER A 152 32.07 7.45 -2.03
N ALA A 153 32.30 6.18 -2.37
CA ALA A 153 31.23 5.29 -2.84
C ALA A 153 30.06 5.23 -1.83
N ASP A 154 30.34 5.09 -0.54
CA ASP A 154 29.31 5.04 0.51
C ASP A 154 28.54 6.37 0.61
N GLN A 155 29.24 7.50 0.53
CA GLN A 155 28.62 8.83 0.53
C GLN A 155 27.71 9.04 -0.67
N LYS A 156 28.10 8.54 -1.86
CA LYS A 156 27.25 8.58 -3.05
C LYS A 156 25.97 7.76 -2.85
N ARG A 157 26.07 6.55 -2.27
CA ARG A 157 24.89 5.72 -1.99
C ARG A 157 23.98 6.33 -0.94
N ASP A 158 24.54 6.94 0.11
CA ASP A 158 23.74 7.67 1.09
C ASP A 158 23.03 8.86 0.47
N MET A 159 23.74 9.63 -0.35
CA MET A 159 23.15 10.76 -1.06
C MET A 159 22.05 10.31 -2.02
N GLN A 160 22.26 9.26 -2.82
CA GLN A 160 21.22 8.71 -3.69
C GLN A 160 20.01 8.27 -2.90
N ALA A 161 20.20 7.56 -1.80
CA ALA A 161 19.11 7.11 -0.96
C ALA A 161 18.34 8.28 -0.31
N ASP A 162 19.04 9.32 0.15
CA ASP A 162 18.39 10.53 0.70
C ASP A 162 17.58 11.27 -0.38
N VAL A 163 18.15 11.39 -1.59
CA VAL A 163 17.54 12.05 -2.74
C VAL A 163 16.29 11.32 -3.22
N LEU A 164 16.38 10.01 -3.41
CA LEU A 164 15.29 9.17 -3.88
C LEU A 164 14.20 9.00 -2.80
N ALA A 165 14.56 8.91 -1.51
CA ALA A 165 13.59 8.92 -0.42
C ALA A 165 12.85 10.27 -0.33
N GLY A 166 13.53 11.38 -0.59
CA GLY A 166 12.90 12.71 -0.71
C GLY A 166 11.81 12.76 -1.79
N CYS A 167 11.98 12.01 -2.89
CA CYS A 167 10.97 11.89 -3.95
C CYS A 167 9.70 11.21 -3.45
N ILE A 168 9.85 10.16 -2.64
CA ILE A 168 8.75 9.37 -2.07
C ILE A 168 7.88 10.21 -1.12
N GLY A 169 8.48 11.14 -0.37
CA GLY A 169 7.76 12.00 0.59
C GLY A 169 6.78 13.01 -0.03
N LEU A 170 6.74 13.13 -1.37
CA LEU A 170 5.95 14.12 -2.11
C LEU A 170 4.71 13.57 -2.81
N ASP A 171 4.29 12.35 -2.51
CA ASP A 171 3.23 11.57 -3.18
C ASP A 171 1.79 12.11 -3.01
N LYS A 172 1.60 13.44 -2.94
CA LYS A 172 0.34 14.12 -2.64
C LYS A 172 -0.41 14.63 -3.88
N ASP A 173 0.02 14.28 -5.10
CA ASP A 173 -0.74 14.61 -6.31
C ASP A 173 -1.63 13.43 -6.76
N PRO A 174 -2.96 13.46 -6.50
CA PRO A 174 -3.89 12.42 -6.93
C PRO A 174 -4.13 12.38 -8.44
N SER A 175 -3.57 13.31 -9.23
CA SER A 175 -3.70 13.36 -10.69
C SER A 175 -2.67 12.50 -11.43
N VAL A 176 -1.65 11.99 -10.72
CA VAL A 176 -0.60 11.15 -11.28
C VAL A 176 -0.83 9.70 -10.82
N GLU A 177 -1.49 8.88 -11.64
CA GLU A 177 -1.53 7.41 -11.47
C GLU A 177 -0.17 6.77 -11.86
N ILE A 178 0.94 7.27 -11.33
CA ILE A 178 2.26 6.63 -11.44
C ILE A 178 2.56 6.02 -10.09
N LYS A 179 2.91 4.72 -10.08
CA LYS A 179 3.41 4.06 -8.88
C LYS A 179 4.86 4.50 -8.66
N LEU A 180 5.08 5.75 -8.25
CA LEU A 180 6.41 6.38 -8.18
C LEU A 180 7.45 5.50 -7.47
N GLY A 181 7.09 4.87 -6.36
CA GLY A 181 7.97 3.93 -5.66
C GLY A 181 8.41 2.72 -6.51
N GLY A 182 7.52 2.17 -7.32
CA GLY A 182 7.86 1.10 -8.25
C GLY A 182 8.76 1.58 -9.38
N GLU A 183 8.55 2.79 -9.89
CA GLU A 183 9.42 3.40 -10.91
C GLU A 183 10.83 3.69 -10.37
N ILE A 184 10.94 4.15 -9.12
CA ILE A 184 12.23 4.33 -8.45
C ILE A 184 12.97 3.00 -8.34
N PHE A 185 12.30 1.93 -7.89
CA PHE A 185 12.92 0.61 -7.84
C PHE A 185 13.36 0.14 -9.22
N ALA A 186 12.49 0.24 -10.22
CA ALA A 186 12.82 -0.16 -11.60
C ALA A 186 13.97 0.67 -12.20
N ALA A 187 14.09 1.95 -11.84
CA ALA A 187 15.20 2.80 -12.26
C ALA A 187 16.54 2.39 -11.60
N ILE A 188 16.52 1.93 -10.34
CA ILE A 188 17.70 1.39 -9.67
C ILE A 188 18.12 0.07 -10.34
N GLU A 189 17.17 -0.83 -10.57
CA GLU A 189 17.43 -2.14 -11.20
C GLU A 189 17.93 -2.00 -12.64
N ASP A 190 17.40 -1.06 -13.41
CA ASP A 190 17.82 -0.80 -14.78
C ASP A 190 19.04 0.13 -14.88
N SER A 191 19.58 0.61 -13.76
CA SER A 191 20.74 1.50 -13.79
C SER A 191 22.00 0.75 -14.23
N ASP A 192 22.62 1.23 -15.31
CA ASP A 192 23.95 0.79 -15.76
C ASP A 192 25.09 1.40 -14.92
N ALA A 193 24.77 2.45 -14.14
CA ALA A 193 25.73 3.15 -13.28
C ALA A 193 26.11 2.34 -12.03
N LEU A 194 25.28 1.36 -11.66
CA LEU A 194 25.36 0.63 -10.41
C LEU A 194 25.65 -0.86 -10.67
N THR A 195 26.62 -1.41 -9.94
CA THR A 195 26.80 -2.86 -9.85
C THR A 195 25.68 -3.52 -9.04
N PRO A 196 25.46 -4.85 -9.16
CA PRO A 196 24.43 -5.54 -8.38
C PRO A 196 24.51 -5.30 -6.87
N ASP A 197 25.73 -5.34 -6.30
CA ASP A 197 25.93 -5.10 -4.86
C ASP A 197 25.58 -3.66 -4.47
N GLN A 198 25.86 -2.69 -5.35
CA GLN A 198 25.51 -1.29 -5.13
C GLN A 198 24.01 -1.04 -5.26
N LYS A 199 23.31 -1.76 -6.15
CA LYS A 199 21.84 -1.73 -6.24
C LYS A 199 21.22 -2.27 -4.95
N ALA A 200 21.72 -3.40 -4.46
CA ALA A 200 21.27 -3.99 -3.20
C ALA A 200 21.52 -3.06 -2.00
N ASP A 201 22.71 -2.45 -1.88
CA ASP A 201 23.02 -1.47 -0.82
C ASP A 201 22.08 -0.26 -0.90
N LEU A 202 21.91 0.33 -2.10
CA LEU A 202 21.02 1.46 -2.31
C LEU A 202 19.56 1.12 -1.93
N CYS A 203 19.07 -0.06 -2.32
CA CYS A 203 17.74 -0.52 -1.95
C CYS A 203 17.59 -0.70 -0.43
N CYS A 204 18.58 -1.29 0.26
CA CYS A 204 18.55 -1.41 1.73
C CYS A 204 18.53 -0.03 2.41
N LYS A 205 19.37 0.89 1.92
CA LYS A 205 19.45 2.28 2.38
C LYS A 205 18.14 3.03 2.15
N MET A 206 17.47 2.80 1.02
CA MET A 206 16.14 3.33 0.70
C MET A 206 15.06 2.78 1.64
N GLY A 207 15.01 1.46 1.83
CA GLY A 207 14.07 0.82 2.75
C GLY A 207 14.20 1.36 4.18
N ALA A 208 15.43 1.51 4.67
CA ALA A 208 15.70 2.09 5.99
C ALA A 208 15.16 3.53 6.12
N ARG A 209 15.32 4.38 5.11
CA ARG A 209 14.82 5.77 5.11
C ARG A 209 13.31 5.85 5.07
N ILE A 210 12.67 5.00 4.26
CA ILE A 210 11.19 4.88 4.19
C ILE A 210 10.64 4.51 5.57
N VAL A 211 11.22 3.52 6.25
CA VAL A 211 10.78 3.10 7.58
C VAL A 211 11.02 4.19 8.62
N ALA A 212 12.20 4.82 8.62
CA ALA A 212 12.50 5.90 9.56
C ALA A 212 11.52 7.08 9.41
N GLN A 213 11.16 7.44 8.17
CA GLN A 213 10.15 8.46 7.89
C GLN A 213 8.77 8.05 8.40
N GLU A 214 8.31 6.84 8.09
CA GLU A 214 7.01 6.33 8.56
C GLU A 214 6.95 6.25 10.10
N CYS A 215 8.05 5.88 10.76
CA CYS A 215 8.16 5.93 12.23
C CYS A 215 8.01 7.35 12.78
N ALA A 216 8.63 8.34 12.15
CA ALA A 216 8.47 9.74 12.54
C ALA A 216 7.02 10.23 12.35
N GLU A 217 6.35 9.79 11.29
CA GLU A 217 4.96 10.15 10.97
C GLU A 217 3.94 9.42 11.85
N ALA A 218 4.27 8.22 12.36
CA ALA A 218 3.37 7.41 13.19
C ALA A 218 3.14 7.98 14.60
N GLN A 219 3.86 9.01 15.04
CA GLN A 219 3.66 9.70 16.32
C GLN A 219 3.53 8.76 17.55
N GLY A 220 4.35 7.71 17.61
CA GLY A 220 4.32 6.73 18.70
C GLY A 220 3.16 5.73 18.61
N GLN A 221 2.63 5.50 17.40
CA GLN A 221 1.60 4.48 17.13
C GLN A 221 2.15 3.39 16.19
N PRO A 222 2.93 2.42 16.69
CA PRO A 222 3.54 1.36 15.85
C PRO A 222 2.55 0.62 14.94
N HIS A 223 1.29 0.50 15.36
CA HIS A 223 0.25 -0.20 14.62
C HIS A 223 -0.20 0.50 13.33
N THR A 224 0.23 1.73 13.04
CA THR A 224 -0.07 2.44 11.78
C THR A 224 1.02 2.30 10.72
N LEU A 225 2.22 1.85 11.12
CA LEU A 225 3.42 1.78 10.27
C LEU A 225 3.18 0.96 9.01
N LEU A 226 3.54 1.51 7.85
CA LEU A 226 3.47 0.79 6.58
C LEU A 226 2.07 0.20 6.34
N ARG A 227 0.99 0.92 6.65
CA ARG A 227 -0.37 0.49 6.26
C ARG A 227 -0.91 1.23 5.05
N GLY A 228 -0.29 2.35 4.69
CA GLY A 228 -0.63 3.14 3.52
C GLY A 228 -0.32 2.42 2.21
N ASN A 229 -0.96 2.91 1.16
CA ASN A 229 -0.57 2.69 -0.23
C ASN A 229 0.01 4.01 -0.76
N ASN A 230 1.32 4.17 -0.58
CA ASN A 230 2.12 5.35 -0.94
C ASN A 230 3.38 4.89 -1.69
N ALA A 231 4.15 5.83 -2.23
CA ALA A 231 5.37 5.53 -2.98
C ALA A 231 6.36 4.67 -2.16
N GLY A 232 6.54 4.92 -0.86
CA GLY A 232 7.47 4.14 -0.03
C GLY A 232 7.06 2.67 0.06
N THR A 233 5.80 2.43 0.35
CA THR A 233 5.23 1.08 0.43
C THR A 233 5.14 0.38 -0.92
N ASN A 234 4.98 1.12 -2.02
CA ASN A 234 5.08 0.62 -3.39
C ASN A 234 6.52 0.20 -3.75
N PHE A 235 7.52 0.98 -3.34
CA PHE A 235 8.95 0.65 -3.50
C PHE A 235 9.27 -0.66 -2.78
N MET A 236 8.90 -0.76 -1.49
CA MET A 236 9.13 -1.98 -0.69
C MET A 236 8.44 -3.20 -1.32
N SER A 237 7.23 -3.03 -1.85
CA SER A 237 6.51 -4.12 -2.52
C SER A 237 7.20 -4.55 -3.81
N ALA A 238 7.69 -3.61 -4.61
CA ALA A 238 8.41 -3.90 -5.85
C ALA A 238 9.71 -4.67 -5.57
N PHE A 239 10.50 -4.19 -4.60
CA PHE A 239 11.73 -4.85 -4.16
C PHE A 239 11.46 -6.29 -3.68
N MET A 240 10.50 -6.47 -2.77
CA MET A 240 10.19 -7.80 -2.25
C MET A 240 9.62 -8.73 -3.31
N ASN A 241 8.87 -8.22 -4.29
CA ASN A 241 8.37 -9.04 -5.39
C ASN A 241 9.48 -9.52 -6.33
N GLU A 242 10.56 -8.75 -6.49
CA GLU A 242 11.71 -9.17 -7.30
C GLU A 242 12.57 -10.18 -6.54
N HIS A 243 12.96 -9.86 -5.30
CA HIS A 243 13.96 -10.64 -4.56
C HIS A 243 13.37 -11.67 -3.59
N GLY A 244 12.06 -11.66 -3.36
CA GLY A 244 11.35 -12.60 -2.48
C GLY A 244 10.32 -13.48 -3.18
N ALA A 245 10.24 -13.42 -4.52
CA ALA A 245 9.24 -14.13 -5.32
C ALA A 245 9.18 -15.64 -5.01
N ASP A 246 10.34 -16.29 -4.95
CA ASP A 246 10.44 -17.74 -4.74
C ASP A 246 9.91 -18.14 -3.37
N TYR A 247 10.25 -17.38 -2.33
CA TYR A 247 9.70 -17.55 -0.99
C TYR A 247 8.17 -17.38 -0.99
N PHE A 248 7.65 -16.31 -1.60
CA PHE A 248 6.20 -16.08 -1.64
C PHE A 248 5.45 -17.17 -2.43
N ASN A 249 6.05 -17.64 -3.53
CA ASN A 249 5.51 -18.74 -4.31
C ASN A 249 5.50 -20.04 -3.52
N ALA A 250 6.55 -20.35 -2.77
CA ALA A 250 6.60 -21.53 -1.91
C ALA A 250 5.49 -21.51 -0.85
N VAL A 251 5.33 -20.39 -0.13
CA VAL A 251 4.27 -20.21 0.87
C VAL A 251 2.87 -20.32 0.26
N LYS A 252 2.64 -19.66 -0.87
CA LYS A 252 1.39 -19.74 -1.64
C LYS A 252 1.07 -21.17 -2.05
N ASN A 253 2.05 -21.90 -2.60
CA ASN A 253 1.86 -23.25 -3.09
C ASN A 253 1.54 -24.23 -1.95
N ALA A 254 2.19 -24.09 -0.79
CA ALA A 254 1.87 -24.86 0.41
C ALA A 254 0.42 -24.64 0.85
N GLY A 255 -0.01 -23.37 0.93
CA GLY A 255 -1.40 -23.02 1.26
C GLY A 255 -2.41 -23.55 0.24
N LEU A 256 -2.11 -23.45 -1.06
CA LEU A 256 -2.98 -23.94 -2.14
C LEU A 256 -3.13 -25.47 -2.09
N GLN A 257 -2.03 -26.19 -1.85
CA GLN A 257 -2.05 -27.64 -1.71
C GLN A 257 -2.89 -28.07 -0.52
N ALA A 258 -2.72 -27.44 0.64
CA ALA A 258 -3.52 -27.71 1.83
C ALA A 258 -5.00 -27.38 1.60
N ALA A 259 -5.31 -26.29 0.88
CA ALA A 259 -6.68 -25.96 0.50
C ALA A 259 -7.31 -27.07 -0.37
N ARG A 260 -6.59 -27.58 -1.38
CA ARG A 260 -7.07 -28.70 -2.22
C ARG A 260 -7.33 -29.97 -1.40
N GLN A 261 -6.41 -30.31 -0.48
CA GLN A 261 -6.54 -31.48 0.39
C GLN A 261 -7.73 -31.35 1.35
N ALA A 262 -7.88 -30.20 2.01
CA ALA A 262 -8.99 -29.92 2.91
C ALA A 262 -10.35 -29.94 2.17
N GLN A 263 -10.36 -29.56 0.89
CA GLN A 263 -11.54 -29.71 0.04
C GLN A 263 -11.88 -31.15 -0.29
N ALA A 264 -10.90 -31.95 -0.68
CA ALA A 264 -11.09 -33.37 -0.93
C ALA A 264 -11.56 -34.11 0.33
N ALA A 265 -11.09 -33.69 1.51
CA ALA A 265 -11.48 -34.25 2.80
C ALA A 265 -12.88 -33.82 3.29
N GLY A 266 -13.53 -32.85 2.63
CA GLY A 266 -14.89 -32.44 2.98
C GLY A 266 -15.01 -31.68 4.30
N LEU A 267 -13.93 -31.05 4.79
CA LEU A 267 -13.93 -30.29 6.05
C LEU A 267 -14.91 -29.11 6.03
N ASP A 268 -15.29 -28.60 7.19
CA ASP A 268 -16.11 -27.39 7.26
C ASP A 268 -15.34 -26.15 6.72
N PRO A 269 -16.04 -25.05 6.37
CA PRO A 269 -15.39 -23.87 5.80
C PRO A 269 -14.28 -23.25 6.66
N ALA A 270 -14.43 -23.24 7.98
CA ALA A 270 -13.46 -22.65 8.90
C ALA A 270 -12.21 -23.54 8.99
N GLN A 271 -12.40 -24.86 9.11
CA GLN A 271 -11.33 -25.86 9.12
C GLN A 271 -10.56 -25.90 7.79
N LYS A 272 -11.23 -25.72 6.65
CA LYS A 272 -10.56 -25.59 5.34
C LYS A 272 -9.62 -24.38 5.28
N GLN A 273 -10.12 -23.23 5.72
CA GLN A 273 -9.33 -22.01 5.78
C GLN A 273 -8.17 -22.15 6.77
N TYR A 274 -8.42 -22.79 7.91
CA TYR A 274 -7.42 -23.04 8.94
C TYR A 274 -6.29 -23.94 8.44
N ALA A 275 -6.61 -25.08 7.82
CA ALA A 275 -5.61 -25.99 7.26
C ALA A 275 -4.70 -25.29 6.23
N ALA A 276 -5.29 -24.43 5.37
CA ALA A 276 -4.53 -23.62 4.44
C ALA A 276 -3.67 -22.56 5.14
N ALA A 277 -4.18 -21.89 6.18
CA ALA A 277 -3.45 -20.89 6.95
C ALA A 277 -2.29 -21.50 7.74
N GLN A 278 -2.51 -22.66 8.37
CA GLN A 278 -1.48 -23.43 9.06
C GLN A 278 -0.35 -23.80 8.10
N ALA A 279 -0.67 -24.38 6.94
CA ALA A 279 0.34 -24.71 5.94
C ALA A 279 1.11 -23.49 5.43
N MET A 280 0.46 -22.33 5.29
CA MET A 280 1.14 -21.07 4.96
C MET A 280 2.11 -20.65 6.07
N MET A 281 1.67 -20.61 7.32
CA MET A 281 2.50 -20.19 8.46
C MET A 281 3.69 -21.13 8.67
N THR A 282 3.47 -22.45 8.58
CA THR A 282 4.56 -23.44 8.59
C THR A 282 5.52 -23.26 7.42
N ALA A 283 5.03 -22.95 6.21
CA ALA A 283 5.89 -22.68 5.06
C ALA A 283 6.69 -21.39 5.24
N MET A 284 6.12 -20.36 5.88
CA MET A 284 6.85 -19.12 6.19
C MET A 284 8.06 -19.38 7.10
N THR A 285 7.93 -20.32 8.03
CA THR A 285 9.05 -20.81 8.87
C THR A 285 10.03 -21.67 8.07
N THR A 286 9.55 -22.74 7.44
CA THR A 286 10.41 -23.77 6.84
C THR A 286 11.07 -23.36 5.53
N GLN A 287 10.55 -22.33 4.85
CA GLN A 287 11.10 -21.82 3.60
C GLN A 287 11.87 -20.50 3.77
N ALA A 288 12.08 -20.03 5.00
CA ALA A 288 12.69 -18.73 5.27
C ALA A 288 14.06 -18.52 4.59
N GLN A 289 14.83 -19.60 4.39
CA GLN A 289 16.08 -19.63 3.62
C GLN A 289 15.95 -19.12 2.16
N LEU A 290 14.75 -19.15 1.57
CA LEU A 290 14.49 -18.58 0.24
C LEU A 290 14.50 -17.04 0.22
N LEU A 291 14.56 -16.38 1.39
CA LEU A 291 14.75 -14.93 1.52
C LEU A 291 16.23 -14.52 1.68
N GLU A 292 17.19 -15.44 1.54
CA GLU A 292 18.61 -15.11 1.65
C GLU A 292 19.09 -14.07 0.61
N GLY A 293 20.22 -13.43 0.88
CA GLY A 293 20.81 -12.42 -0.01
C GLY A 293 20.13 -11.05 0.12
N PRO A 294 19.77 -10.37 -0.99
CA PRO A 294 19.23 -9.01 -0.96
C PRO A 294 17.99 -8.84 -0.08
N ALA A 295 17.08 -9.81 -0.06
CA ALA A 295 15.84 -9.72 0.70
C ALA A 295 16.10 -9.77 2.22
N ALA A 296 16.96 -10.66 2.69
CA ALA A 296 17.38 -10.73 4.10
C ALA A 296 18.06 -9.43 4.57
N ASN A 297 19.00 -8.90 3.76
CA ASN A 297 19.67 -7.64 4.07
C ASN A 297 18.68 -6.47 4.16
N PHE A 298 17.70 -6.44 3.26
CA PHE A 298 16.65 -5.42 3.26
C PHE A 298 15.74 -5.51 4.48
N LEU A 299 15.31 -6.73 4.86
CA LEU A 299 14.51 -6.96 6.07
C LEU A 299 15.29 -6.59 7.34
N GLN A 300 16.59 -6.87 7.39
CA GLN A 300 17.44 -6.46 8.49
C GLN A 300 17.58 -4.93 8.56
N ALA A 301 17.87 -4.27 7.43
CA ALA A 301 18.06 -2.82 7.34
C ALA A 301 16.80 -2.04 7.74
N THR A 302 15.64 -2.47 7.23
CA THR A 302 14.33 -1.88 7.56
C THR A 302 13.97 -2.11 9.04
N SER A 303 14.24 -3.30 9.58
CA SER A 303 14.04 -3.59 11.00
C SER A 303 14.93 -2.73 11.90
N GLN A 304 16.21 -2.60 11.56
CA GLN A 304 17.14 -1.77 12.33
C GLN A 304 16.74 -0.29 12.29
N ALA A 305 16.23 0.19 11.16
CA ALA A 305 15.71 1.55 11.05
C ALA A 305 14.52 1.77 12.00
N ALA A 306 13.59 0.81 12.10
CA ALA A 306 12.48 0.86 13.04
C ALA A 306 12.96 0.91 14.50
N ARG A 307 13.94 0.06 14.86
CA ARG A 307 14.54 0.05 16.21
C ARG A 307 15.16 1.39 16.58
N ASN A 308 15.84 2.03 15.63
CA ASN A 308 16.53 3.29 15.86
C ASN A 308 15.58 4.49 15.89
N ALA A 309 14.48 4.44 15.14
CA ALA A 309 13.56 5.57 14.98
C ALA A 309 12.50 5.67 16.10
N MET A 310 12.24 4.57 16.80
CA MET A 310 11.18 4.50 17.82
C MET A 310 11.75 4.51 19.24
N PRO A 311 10.98 4.99 20.24
CA PRO A 311 11.35 4.87 21.65
C PRO A 311 11.66 3.40 22.04
N PRO A 312 12.62 3.14 22.95
CA PRO A 312 13.01 1.77 23.31
C PRO A 312 11.86 0.85 23.76
N ASP A 313 10.85 1.40 24.41
CA ASP A 313 9.63 0.69 24.86
C ASP A 313 8.67 0.32 23.71
N GLN A 314 8.84 0.95 22.54
CA GLN A 314 8.01 0.71 21.34
C GLN A 314 8.81 0.10 20.18
N ALA A 315 10.13 0.01 20.31
CA ALA A 315 11.04 -0.42 19.24
C ALA A 315 10.71 -1.82 18.73
N GLN A 316 10.51 -2.80 19.61
CA GLN A 316 10.17 -4.17 19.19
C GLN A 316 8.80 -4.23 18.51
N ALA A 317 7.79 -3.58 19.08
CA ALA A 317 6.47 -3.52 18.47
C ALA A 317 6.50 -2.87 17.06
N ALA A 318 7.40 -1.92 16.83
CA ALA A 318 7.61 -1.34 15.51
C ALA A 318 8.29 -2.32 14.54
N VAL A 319 9.31 -3.05 14.99
CA VAL A 319 9.96 -4.11 14.21
C VAL A 319 8.94 -5.17 13.78
N ASP A 320 8.13 -5.66 14.71
CA ASP A 320 7.11 -6.68 14.43
C ASP A 320 6.14 -6.20 13.35
N LYS A 321 5.74 -4.92 13.40
CA LYS A 321 4.85 -4.33 12.39
C LYS A 321 5.54 -4.12 11.06
N VAL A 322 6.80 -3.70 11.04
CA VAL A 322 7.58 -3.57 9.80
C VAL A 322 7.74 -4.93 9.14
N MET A 323 8.09 -5.97 9.89
CA MET A 323 8.23 -7.34 9.40
C MET A 323 6.90 -7.90 8.88
N ALA A 324 5.85 -7.87 9.69
CA ALA A 324 4.52 -8.34 9.30
C ALA A 324 4.00 -7.60 8.05
N ASN A 325 4.20 -6.30 7.96
CA ASN A 325 3.70 -5.49 6.85
C ASN A 325 4.58 -5.59 5.60
N THR A 326 5.84 -5.99 5.71
CA THR A 326 6.75 -6.18 4.56
C THR A 326 6.63 -7.60 4.01
N VAL A 327 6.71 -8.63 4.87
CA VAL A 327 6.71 -10.03 4.46
C VAL A 327 5.29 -10.52 4.14
N ALA A 328 4.31 -10.28 5.03
CA ALA A 328 2.96 -10.80 4.84
C ALA A 328 2.08 -9.84 4.00
N LEU A 329 1.95 -8.57 4.41
CA LEU A 329 0.99 -7.65 3.78
C LEU A 329 1.40 -7.23 2.36
N ARG A 330 2.70 -7.14 2.10
CA ARG A 330 3.28 -6.68 0.83
C ARG A 330 3.90 -7.78 -0.03
N GLY A 331 4.20 -8.93 0.56
CA GLY A 331 4.76 -10.08 -0.14
C GLY A 331 3.75 -11.19 -0.37
N VAL A 332 3.57 -12.03 0.64
CA VAL A 332 2.77 -13.27 0.57
C VAL A 332 1.31 -12.99 0.19
N CYS A 333 0.64 -12.04 0.83
CA CYS A 333 -0.78 -11.79 0.58
C CYS A 333 -1.04 -11.25 -0.84
N PRO A 334 -0.30 -10.25 -1.36
CA PRO A 334 -0.44 -9.82 -2.75
C PRO A 334 -0.20 -10.93 -3.78
N ALA A 335 0.81 -11.80 -3.58
CA ALA A 335 1.06 -12.93 -4.45
C ALA A 335 -0.16 -13.88 -4.54
N ILE A 336 -0.80 -14.13 -3.40
CA ILE A 336 -2.04 -14.91 -3.33
C ILE A 336 -3.22 -14.17 -3.97
N ILE A 337 -3.38 -12.87 -3.71
CA ILE A 337 -4.49 -12.06 -4.23
C ILE A 337 -4.43 -11.94 -5.76
N ALA A 338 -3.23 -11.78 -6.33
CA ALA A 338 -3.03 -11.66 -7.77
C ALA A 338 -3.49 -12.91 -8.53
N GLU A 339 -3.15 -14.10 -8.01
CA GLU A 339 -3.50 -15.37 -8.65
C GLU A 339 -4.87 -15.88 -8.21
N SER A 340 -5.06 -16.14 -6.92
CA SER A 340 -6.30 -16.72 -6.38
C SER A 340 -7.49 -15.77 -6.50
N GLY A 341 -7.25 -14.45 -6.48
CA GLY A 341 -8.30 -13.45 -6.71
C GLY A 341 -8.87 -13.50 -8.12
N VAL A 342 -8.05 -13.86 -9.13
CA VAL A 342 -8.50 -14.07 -10.52
C VAL A 342 -9.05 -15.47 -10.68
N ALA A 343 -8.32 -16.48 -10.20
CA ALA A 343 -8.64 -17.89 -10.41
C ALA A 343 -10.01 -18.27 -9.84
N ARG A 344 -10.35 -17.81 -8.62
CA ARG A 344 -11.64 -18.09 -7.99
C ARG A 344 -12.87 -17.50 -8.72
N ARG A 345 -12.65 -16.62 -9.69
CA ARG A 345 -13.70 -15.97 -10.50
C ARG A 345 -13.63 -16.36 -11.98
N ASN A 346 -12.66 -17.18 -12.35
CA ASN A 346 -12.43 -17.56 -13.74
C ASN A 346 -13.25 -18.80 -14.10
N ALA A 347 -14.28 -18.61 -14.93
CA ALA A 347 -15.17 -19.69 -15.38
C ALA A 347 -14.46 -20.81 -16.18
N GLN A 348 -13.24 -20.57 -16.68
CA GLN A 348 -12.44 -21.59 -17.38
C GLN A 348 -11.70 -22.54 -16.42
N ILE A 349 -11.59 -22.19 -15.14
CA ILE A 349 -10.96 -23.03 -14.11
C ILE A 349 -12.01 -24.01 -13.55
N PRO A 350 -11.68 -25.28 -13.29
CA PRO A 350 -12.64 -26.24 -12.72
C PRO A 350 -13.23 -25.75 -11.39
N PRO A 351 -14.52 -26.01 -11.08
CA PRO A 351 -15.17 -25.52 -9.86
C PRO A 351 -14.45 -25.92 -8.56
N GLN A 352 -13.88 -27.13 -8.50
CA GLN A 352 -13.08 -27.59 -7.37
C GLN A 352 -11.84 -26.71 -7.19
N GLU A 353 -11.14 -26.41 -8.28
CA GLU A 353 -9.95 -25.58 -8.25
C GLU A 353 -10.28 -24.11 -7.91
N GLN A 354 -11.39 -23.56 -8.44
CA GLN A 354 -11.89 -22.24 -8.04
C GLN A 354 -12.18 -22.17 -6.54
N ALA A 355 -12.76 -23.23 -5.99
CA ALA A 355 -13.08 -23.30 -4.57
C ALA A 355 -11.80 -23.36 -3.73
N ALA A 356 -10.77 -24.11 -4.14
CA ALA A 356 -9.49 -24.17 -3.43
C ALA A 356 -8.81 -22.78 -3.39
N HIS A 357 -8.84 -22.05 -4.51
CA HIS A 357 -8.38 -20.66 -4.54
C HIS A 357 -9.22 -19.71 -3.66
N ALA A 358 -10.52 -19.96 -3.51
CA ALA A 358 -11.37 -19.19 -2.58
C ALA A 358 -10.98 -19.45 -1.11
N VAL A 359 -10.69 -20.70 -0.74
CA VAL A 359 -10.19 -21.07 0.59
C VAL A 359 -8.85 -20.40 0.86
N LEU A 360 -7.89 -20.49 -0.07
CA LEU A 360 -6.58 -19.86 0.06
C LEU A 360 -6.66 -18.35 0.23
N PHE A 361 -7.58 -17.69 -0.49
CA PHE A 361 -7.81 -16.25 -0.36
C PHE A 361 -8.26 -15.86 1.05
N GLU A 362 -9.19 -16.62 1.64
CA GLU A 362 -9.67 -16.36 3.00
C GLU A 362 -8.65 -16.75 4.08
N ALA A 363 -7.85 -17.79 3.85
CA ALA A 363 -6.72 -18.16 4.70
C ALA A 363 -5.66 -17.06 4.77
N ALA A 364 -5.29 -16.47 3.62
CA ALA A 364 -4.36 -15.34 3.58
C ALA A 364 -4.87 -14.12 4.37
N ARG A 365 -6.19 -13.88 4.36
CA ARG A 365 -6.81 -12.85 5.21
C ARG A 365 -6.64 -13.19 6.70
N GLY A 366 -6.81 -14.46 7.09
CA GLY A 366 -6.59 -14.95 8.45
C GLY A 366 -5.13 -14.76 8.92
N VAL A 367 -4.15 -15.20 8.12
CA VAL A 367 -2.72 -15.03 8.40
C VAL A 367 -2.35 -13.56 8.54
N GLN A 368 -2.85 -12.69 7.66
CA GLN A 368 -2.61 -11.25 7.77
C GLN A 368 -3.24 -10.62 9.01
N GLN A 369 -4.41 -11.10 9.44
CA GLN A 369 -5.03 -10.66 10.69
C GLN A 369 -4.20 -11.09 11.88
N PHE A 370 -3.70 -12.33 11.90
CA PHE A 370 -2.82 -12.83 12.96
C PHE A 370 -1.53 -12.00 13.07
N ALA A 371 -0.81 -11.83 11.95
CA ALA A 371 0.41 -11.02 11.88
C ALA A 371 0.20 -9.56 12.32
N ASN A 372 -1.01 -9.01 12.08
CA ASN A 372 -1.38 -7.67 12.53
C ASN A 372 -1.67 -7.57 14.03
N VAL A 373 -2.07 -8.67 14.67
CA VAL A 373 -2.56 -8.71 16.05
C VAL A 373 -1.46 -9.07 17.05
N GLY A 374 -0.42 -9.80 16.63
CA GLY A 374 0.74 -10.15 17.48
C GLY A 374 0.33 -10.71 18.83
N GLY A 375 -0.56 -11.71 18.84
CA GLY A 375 -1.02 -12.36 20.08
C GLY A 375 -1.90 -11.53 21.03
N GLY A 376 -2.38 -10.32 20.68
CA GLY A 376 -3.22 -9.55 21.62
C GLY A 376 -3.92 -8.25 21.17
N GLY A 377 -3.82 -7.85 19.90
CA GLY A 377 -4.52 -6.69 19.35
C GLY A 377 -5.97 -6.91 18.84
N ASN A 378 -6.71 -5.81 18.64
CA ASN A 378 -8.04 -5.85 18.02
C ASN A 378 -7.97 -6.15 16.52
N VAL A 379 -8.80 -7.09 16.05
CA VAL A 379 -8.92 -7.43 14.61
C VAL A 379 -9.53 -6.25 13.84
N MET A 380 -8.82 -5.79 12.81
CA MET A 380 -9.33 -4.78 11.88
C MET A 380 -10.16 -5.42 10.75
N GLY A 381 -11.37 -4.90 10.53
CA GLY A 381 -12.28 -5.35 9.46
C GLY A 381 -13.10 -6.59 9.82
N ASN A 382 -13.72 -7.23 8.82
CA ASN A 382 -14.41 -8.50 9.06
C ASN A 382 -13.38 -9.56 9.44
N LYS A 383 -13.63 -10.31 10.51
CA LYS A 383 -12.79 -11.43 10.95
C LYS A 383 -12.82 -12.58 9.93
N ALA A 384 -11.69 -13.22 9.68
CA ALA A 384 -11.64 -14.47 8.92
C ALA A 384 -12.19 -15.61 9.79
N GLU A 385 -12.90 -16.57 9.19
CA GLU A 385 -13.52 -17.67 9.96
C GLU A 385 -12.45 -18.55 10.61
N CYS A 386 -11.28 -18.69 9.97
CA CYS A 386 -10.12 -19.37 10.54
C CYS A 386 -9.37 -18.58 11.63
N PHE A 387 -9.64 -17.28 11.82
CA PHE A 387 -8.80 -16.47 12.71
C PHE A 387 -8.79 -16.97 14.15
N ASP A 388 -9.96 -17.37 14.68
CA ASP A 388 -10.05 -17.92 16.04
C ASP A 388 -9.20 -19.18 16.19
N LEU A 389 -9.26 -20.07 15.19
CA LEU A 389 -8.47 -21.31 15.18
C LEU A 389 -6.96 -21.04 15.11
N ILE A 390 -6.52 -19.99 14.40
CA ILE A 390 -5.11 -19.57 14.36
C ILE A 390 -4.66 -19.02 15.71
N VAL A 391 -5.52 -18.25 16.40
CA VAL A 391 -5.19 -17.69 17.73
C VAL A 391 -5.16 -18.77 18.82
N GLU A 392 -6.01 -19.80 18.69
CA GLU A 392 -6.04 -20.93 19.62
C GLU A 392 -4.84 -21.88 19.45
N ASP A 393 -4.14 -21.86 18.31
CA ASP A 393 -2.90 -22.61 18.08
C ASP A 393 -1.67 -21.78 18.50
N GLU A 394 -1.39 -21.81 19.81
CA GLU A 394 -0.30 -21.05 20.43
C GLU A 394 1.08 -21.45 19.86
N GLU A 395 1.30 -22.75 19.58
CA GLU A 395 2.58 -23.26 19.05
C GLU A 395 2.85 -22.70 17.64
N LEU A 396 1.85 -22.77 16.75
CA LEU A 396 1.95 -22.18 15.41
C LEU A 396 2.19 -20.67 15.47
N GLY A 397 1.53 -20.00 16.41
CA GLY A 397 1.70 -18.56 16.64
C GLY A 397 3.10 -18.17 17.11
N GLU A 398 3.66 -18.92 18.07
CA GLU A 398 5.02 -18.73 18.57
C GLU A 398 6.07 -18.98 17.49
N GLU A 399 5.96 -20.08 16.74
CA GLU A 399 6.89 -20.39 15.62
C GLU A 399 6.90 -19.29 14.55
N PHE A 400 5.72 -18.77 14.21
CA PHE A 400 5.59 -17.68 13.25
C PHE A 400 6.26 -16.40 13.75
N ASN A 401 6.02 -16.00 15.00
CA ASN A 401 6.62 -14.79 15.57
C ASN A 401 8.14 -14.93 15.70
N ASN A 402 8.63 -16.08 16.17
CA ASN A 402 10.07 -16.38 16.24
C ASN A 402 10.74 -16.29 14.86
N THR A 403 10.05 -16.74 13.81
CA THR A 403 10.54 -16.65 12.43
C THR A 403 10.68 -15.19 11.97
N LEU A 404 9.66 -14.36 12.21
CA LEU A 404 9.74 -12.93 11.89
C LEU A 404 10.88 -12.23 12.66
N ASP A 405 11.07 -12.60 13.93
CA ASP A 405 12.16 -12.09 14.74
C ASP A 405 13.54 -12.49 14.18
N LEU A 406 13.73 -13.74 13.76
CA LEU A 406 14.96 -14.21 13.12
C LEU A 406 15.24 -13.46 11.80
N MET A 407 14.23 -13.28 10.95
CA MET A 407 14.33 -12.51 9.71
C MET A 407 14.74 -11.05 9.99
N SER A 408 14.25 -10.45 11.08
CA SER A 408 14.57 -9.06 11.47
C SER A 408 16.02 -8.85 11.92
N GLN A 409 16.72 -9.94 12.25
CA GLN A 409 18.09 -9.94 12.77
C GLN A 409 19.12 -10.24 11.67
N GLY A 410 18.69 -10.69 10.49
CA GLY A 410 19.58 -11.06 9.39
C GLY A 410 20.40 -12.34 9.66
N HIS A 411 19.90 -13.22 10.53
CA HIS A 411 20.57 -14.49 10.82
C HIS A 411 20.43 -15.48 9.65
N GLN A 412 21.47 -16.31 9.44
CA GLN A 412 21.35 -17.51 8.61
C GLN A 412 20.25 -18.39 9.23
N PHE A 413 19.26 -18.73 8.42
CA PHE A 413 18.15 -19.56 8.86
C PHE A 413 18.69 -20.94 9.25
N PRO A 414 18.28 -21.50 10.39
CA PRO A 414 18.63 -22.88 10.71
C PRO A 414 18.11 -23.77 9.57
N PRO A 415 18.87 -24.80 9.15
CA PRO A 415 18.37 -25.75 8.16
C PRO A 415 17.04 -26.34 8.63
N PRO A 416 16.09 -26.63 7.72
CA PRO A 416 14.76 -27.06 8.11
C PRO A 416 14.84 -28.26 9.05
N PRO A 417 14.07 -28.29 10.15
CA PRO A 417 13.99 -29.48 10.98
C PRO A 417 13.53 -30.64 10.11
N VAL A 418 14.23 -31.77 10.17
CA VAL A 418 13.84 -33.02 9.52
C VAL A 418 12.55 -33.49 10.21
N GLN A 419 11.38 -33.09 9.71
CA GLN A 419 10.13 -33.63 10.20
C GLN A 419 10.07 -35.12 9.82
N GLN A 420 10.02 -35.97 10.85
CA GLN A 420 9.64 -37.37 10.72
C GLN A 420 8.27 -37.43 10.06
N GLN A 421 8.23 -37.91 8.82
CA GLN A 421 7.00 -38.26 8.13
C GLN A 421 6.22 -39.27 8.97
N ALA A 422 5.09 -38.84 9.53
CA ALA A 422 4.02 -39.77 9.86
C ALA A 422 3.39 -40.24 8.53
N ALA A 423 3.74 -41.46 8.12
CA ALA A 423 3.30 -42.18 6.91
C ALA A 423 1.80 -42.55 6.93
N PRO A 424 1.18 -43.03 5.80
CA PRO A 424 1.80 -43.42 4.54
C PRO A 424 1.25 -42.72 3.29
N VAL A 425 2.20 -42.45 2.37
CA VAL A 425 1.97 -42.15 0.96
C VAL A 425 1.59 -43.45 0.24
N VAL A 426 0.45 -43.45 -0.43
CA VAL A 426 0.12 -44.49 -1.42
C VAL A 426 0.95 -44.18 -2.67
N GLU A 427 1.92 -45.04 -2.98
CA GLU A 427 2.69 -45.00 -4.22
C GLU A 427 1.76 -45.04 -5.43
N GLN A 428 1.84 -44.03 -6.29
CA GLN A 428 1.41 -44.14 -7.68
C GLN A 428 2.63 -43.95 -8.58
N GLN A 429 3.04 -45.06 -9.20
CA GLN A 429 4.18 -45.20 -10.09
C GLN A 429 4.11 -44.20 -11.25
N VAL A 430 5.16 -43.40 -11.43
CA VAL A 430 5.42 -42.63 -12.65
C VAL A 430 6.45 -43.42 -13.47
N ALA A 431 6.09 -43.80 -14.69
CA ALA A 431 7.00 -44.44 -15.65
C ALA A 431 7.95 -43.40 -16.30
N PRO A 432 9.21 -43.75 -16.59
CA PRO A 432 10.20 -42.80 -17.10
C PRO A 432 10.07 -42.61 -18.61
N VAL A 433 10.10 -41.35 -19.06
CA VAL A 433 10.29 -41.00 -20.48
C VAL A 433 11.80 -40.98 -20.75
N VAL A 434 12.24 -41.81 -21.69
CA VAL A 434 13.62 -41.94 -22.15
C VAL A 434 13.95 -40.78 -23.09
N GLU A 435 14.99 -40.01 -22.76
CA GLU A 435 15.65 -39.09 -23.68
C GLU A 435 16.38 -39.87 -24.78
N GLN A 436 16.02 -39.65 -26.04
CA GLN A 436 16.79 -40.13 -27.19
C GLN A 436 17.46 -38.95 -27.89
N GLN A 437 18.76 -38.81 -27.64
CA GLN A 437 19.68 -38.03 -28.47
C GLN A 437 19.73 -38.62 -29.89
N ALA A 438 19.67 -37.76 -30.91
CA ALA A 438 20.07 -38.11 -32.27
C ALA A 438 21.07 -37.07 -32.81
N ASN A 439 22.26 -37.54 -33.15
CA ASN A 439 23.29 -36.79 -33.88
C ASN A 439 23.05 -36.96 -35.41
N PRO A 440 23.47 -36.00 -36.26
CA PRO A 440 23.06 -35.90 -37.66
C PRO A 440 24.02 -36.61 -38.61
N ASP A 441 23.50 -37.18 -39.72
CA ASP A 441 23.86 -36.76 -41.08
C ASP A 441 23.28 -37.70 -42.17
N ALA A 442 23.20 -37.14 -43.38
CA ALA A 442 22.98 -37.76 -44.70
C ALA A 442 21.55 -37.73 -45.29
N ASN A 443 21.31 -36.68 -46.09
CA ASN A 443 20.78 -36.71 -47.48
C ASN A 443 20.01 -35.44 -47.80
N ALA A 444 20.77 -34.39 -48.12
CA ALA A 444 20.30 -33.31 -48.97
C ALA A 444 20.25 -33.81 -50.42
N LEU A 445 19.15 -33.54 -51.12
CA LEU A 445 19.07 -33.00 -52.49
C LEU A 445 17.69 -33.29 -53.12
N ASN A 446 16.62 -32.63 -52.62
CA ASN A 446 15.48 -32.22 -53.49
C ASN A 446 14.43 -31.24 -52.90
N GLU A 447 14.67 -30.55 -51.77
CA GLU A 447 13.58 -29.81 -51.06
C GLU A 447 13.66 -28.25 -51.13
N GLY A 448 14.32 -27.69 -52.14
CA GLY A 448 14.57 -26.23 -52.19
C GLY A 448 13.36 -25.35 -52.59
N ALA A 449 12.43 -25.87 -53.39
CA ALA A 449 11.37 -25.05 -54.00
C ALA A 449 10.02 -25.09 -53.24
N GLU A 450 9.63 -26.25 -52.70
CA GLU A 450 8.34 -26.40 -52.02
C GLU A 450 8.30 -25.79 -50.61
N LYS A 451 9.46 -25.71 -49.92
CA LYS A 451 9.56 -25.09 -48.57
C LYS A 451 9.31 -23.57 -48.59
N LYS A 452 9.70 -22.85 -49.65
CA LYS A 452 9.48 -21.39 -49.75
C LYS A 452 8.00 -21.02 -49.96
N SER A 453 7.25 -21.83 -50.71
CA SER A 453 5.81 -21.61 -50.94
C SER A 453 4.96 -21.92 -49.69
N ARG A 454 5.28 -23.00 -48.96
CA ARG A 454 4.61 -23.34 -47.68
C ARG A 454 4.90 -22.33 -46.57
N LEU A 455 6.12 -21.81 -46.46
CA LEU A 455 6.47 -20.79 -45.46
C LEU A 455 5.75 -19.46 -45.69
N ALA A 456 5.51 -19.05 -46.95
CA ALA A 456 4.72 -17.86 -47.25
C ALA A 456 3.24 -18.03 -46.88
N SER A 457 2.65 -19.19 -47.20
CA SER A 457 1.24 -19.50 -46.87
C SER A 457 0.99 -19.65 -45.36
N VAL A 458 1.92 -20.24 -44.61
CA VAL A 458 1.84 -20.33 -43.14
C VAL A 458 2.04 -18.96 -42.48
N ARG A 459 2.91 -18.10 -43.03
CA ARG A 459 3.13 -16.74 -42.53
C ARG A 459 1.90 -15.84 -42.71
N ASP A 460 1.20 -15.95 -43.84
CA ASP A 460 -0.05 -15.21 -44.08
C ASP A 460 -1.21 -15.75 -43.23
N ALA A 461 -1.28 -17.07 -43.01
CA ALA A 461 -2.24 -17.69 -42.10
C ALA A 461 -2.00 -17.27 -40.63
N LEU A 462 -0.74 -17.19 -40.19
CA LEU A 462 -0.36 -16.70 -38.85
C LEU A 462 -0.62 -15.20 -38.68
N ARG A 463 -0.41 -14.39 -39.72
CA ARG A 463 -0.70 -12.95 -39.69
C ARG A 463 -2.22 -12.67 -39.67
N GLY A 464 -3.01 -13.46 -40.40
CA GLY A 464 -4.48 -13.41 -40.32
C GLY A 464 -5.06 -13.94 -39.01
N ALA A 465 -4.40 -14.93 -38.39
CA ALA A 465 -4.75 -15.41 -37.05
C ALA A 465 -4.38 -14.40 -35.96
N ALA A 466 -3.24 -13.74 -36.06
CA ALA A 466 -2.82 -12.69 -35.13
C ALA A 466 -3.79 -11.50 -35.13
N GLY A 467 -4.27 -11.06 -36.30
CA GLY A 467 -5.31 -10.02 -36.39
C GLY A 467 -6.62 -10.42 -35.71
N LYS A 468 -7.10 -11.65 -35.95
CA LYS A 468 -8.32 -12.16 -35.29
C LYS A 468 -8.16 -12.37 -33.78
N ILE A 469 -6.96 -12.73 -33.32
CA ILE A 469 -6.62 -12.85 -31.90
C ILE A 469 -6.52 -11.46 -31.26
N GLN A 470 -6.00 -10.47 -31.98
CA GLN A 470 -5.88 -9.08 -31.51
C GLN A 470 -7.25 -8.40 -31.43
N ASP A 471 -8.15 -8.63 -32.40
CA ASP A 471 -9.53 -8.15 -32.36
C ASP A 471 -10.33 -8.84 -31.24
N ALA A 472 -10.18 -10.17 -31.09
CA ALA A 472 -10.81 -10.91 -30.00
C ALA A 472 -10.26 -10.50 -28.62
N ALA A 473 -8.96 -10.20 -28.50
CA ALA A 473 -8.33 -9.71 -27.28
C ALA A 473 -8.74 -8.26 -26.97
N HIS A 474 -8.96 -7.42 -27.99
CA HIS A 474 -9.49 -6.07 -27.84
C HIS A 474 -10.95 -6.10 -27.37
N ASP A 475 -11.78 -6.97 -27.95
CA ASP A 475 -13.18 -7.16 -27.54
C ASP A 475 -13.30 -7.79 -26.14
N LEU A 476 -12.43 -8.76 -25.79
CA LEU A 476 -12.30 -9.28 -24.43
C LEU A 476 -11.81 -8.20 -23.45
N GLY A 477 -10.84 -7.38 -23.84
CA GLY A 477 -10.30 -6.28 -23.06
C GLY A 477 -11.36 -5.21 -22.77
N ALA A 478 -12.19 -4.87 -23.77
CA ALA A 478 -13.33 -3.96 -23.61
C ALA A 478 -14.38 -4.54 -22.65
N GLY A 479 -14.76 -5.81 -22.83
CA GLY A 479 -15.73 -6.49 -21.95
C GLY A 479 -15.25 -6.68 -20.50
N ILE A 480 -13.94 -6.89 -20.29
CA ILE A 480 -13.34 -6.92 -18.94
C ILE A 480 -13.35 -5.53 -18.31
N LYS A 481 -13.03 -4.49 -19.09
CA LYS A 481 -13.03 -3.11 -18.61
C LYS A 481 -14.42 -2.66 -18.18
N ASP A 482 -15.47 -3.03 -18.91
CA ASP A 482 -16.86 -2.72 -18.55
C ASP A 482 -17.29 -3.40 -17.26
N LYS A 483 -16.93 -4.69 -17.07
CA LYS A 483 -17.19 -5.41 -15.81
C LYS A 483 -16.43 -4.79 -14.63
N ILE A 484 -15.22 -4.28 -14.83
CA ILE A 484 -14.45 -3.59 -13.79
C ILE A 484 -15.09 -2.26 -13.42
N GLU A 485 -15.50 -1.45 -14.39
CA GLU A 485 -16.14 -0.16 -14.10
C GLU A 485 -17.52 -0.34 -13.45
N GLN A 486 -18.27 -1.37 -13.83
CA GLN A 486 -19.53 -1.75 -13.18
C GLN A 486 -19.28 -2.23 -11.75
N ALA A 487 -18.28 -3.08 -11.51
CA ALA A 487 -17.93 -3.53 -10.17
C ALA A 487 -17.45 -2.38 -9.26
N LYS A 488 -16.79 -1.36 -9.81
CA LYS A 488 -16.45 -0.12 -9.09
C LYS A 488 -17.70 0.66 -8.72
N LEU A 489 -18.67 0.77 -9.63
CA LEU A 489 -19.96 1.43 -9.36
C LEU A 489 -20.72 0.69 -8.25
N ASP A 490 -20.87 -0.63 -8.35
CA ASP A 490 -21.55 -1.45 -7.34
C ASP A 490 -20.87 -1.33 -5.95
N ARG A 491 -19.54 -1.20 -5.92
CA ARG A 491 -18.79 -0.96 -4.68
C ARG A 491 -19.07 0.41 -4.10
N LEU A 492 -19.18 1.45 -4.93
CA LEU A 492 -19.52 2.81 -4.51
C LEU A 492 -20.97 2.87 -4.01
N ASP A 493 -21.91 2.21 -4.68
CA ASP A 493 -23.31 2.10 -4.23
C ASP A 493 -23.41 1.47 -2.83
N LYS A 494 -22.68 0.37 -2.60
CA LYS A 494 -22.60 -0.26 -1.27
C LYS A 494 -21.96 0.64 -0.22
N GLN A 495 -21.02 1.52 -0.59
CA GLN A 495 -20.42 2.48 0.35
C GLN A 495 -21.39 3.60 0.70
N VAL A 496 -22.10 4.14 -0.29
CA VAL A 496 -23.15 5.14 -0.11
C VAL A 496 -24.25 4.58 0.79
N GLN A 497 -24.77 3.39 0.49
CA GLN A 497 -25.82 2.76 1.30
C GLN A 497 -25.37 2.58 2.76
N LYS A 498 -24.15 2.05 2.99
CA LYS A 498 -23.62 1.90 4.36
C LYS A 498 -23.52 3.23 5.11
N ARG A 499 -23.22 4.34 4.42
CA ARG A 499 -23.16 5.67 5.05
C ARG A 499 -24.53 6.24 5.32
N GLN A 500 -25.50 5.98 4.46
CA GLN A 500 -26.91 6.34 4.69
C GLN A 500 -27.44 5.56 5.91
N ASP A 501 -27.20 4.26 5.98
CA ASP A 501 -27.58 3.41 7.12
C ASP A 501 -26.89 3.89 8.42
N HIS A 502 -25.61 4.24 8.36
CA HIS A 502 -24.88 4.78 9.51
C HIS A 502 -25.41 6.16 9.93
N GLY A 503 -25.78 7.01 8.98
CA GLY A 503 -26.40 8.31 9.24
C GLY A 503 -27.75 8.15 9.94
N ALA A 504 -28.61 7.26 9.45
CA ALA A 504 -29.89 6.94 10.06
C ALA A 504 -29.72 6.45 11.50
N TYR A 505 -28.76 5.56 11.75
CA TYR A 505 -28.44 5.09 13.11
C TYR A 505 -27.96 6.21 14.04
N LEU A 506 -27.06 7.08 13.58
CA LEU A 506 -26.59 8.22 14.38
C LEU A 506 -27.73 9.21 14.69
N GLN A 507 -28.64 9.42 13.73
CA GLN A 507 -29.81 10.26 13.91
C GLN A 507 -30.76 9.67 14.95
N GLU A 508 -31.03 8.36 14.86
CA GLU A 508 -31.88 7.66 15.83
C GLU A 508 -31.29 7.74 17.25
N GLN A 509 -29.97 7.59 17.41
CA GLN A 509 -29.32 7.77 18.72
C GLN A 509 -29.43 9.20 19.26
N LYS A 510 -29.31 10.19 18.38
CA LYS A 510 -29.41 11.59 18.76
C LYS A 510 -30.84 11.92 19.20
N ASP A 511 -31.83 11.50 18.42
CA ASP A 511 -33.25 11.70 18.73
C ASP A 511 -33.63 11.01 20.03
N PHE A 512 -33.08 9.82 20.29
CA PHE A 512 -33.26 9.13 21.56
C PHE A 512 -32.62 9.88 22.74
N ALA A 513 -31.38 10.37 22.60
CA ALA A 513 -30.73 11.16 23.64
C ALA A 513 -31.48 12.47 23.95
N ASP A 514 -31.98 13.16 22.92
CA ASP A 514 -32.79 14.37 23.04
C ASP A 514 -34.17 14.09 23.66
N HIS A 515 -34.76 12.94 23.36
CA HIS A 515 -36.02 12.51 23.98
C HIS A 515 -35.83 12.24 25.47
N VAL A 516 -34.83 11.44 25.83
CA VAL A 516 -34.51 11.13 27.23
C VAL A 516 -34.16 12.40 28.00
N SER A 517 -33.40 13.34 27.43
CA SER A 517 -33.01 14.58 28.13
C SER A 517 -34.20 15.43 28.58
N ARG A 518 -35.36 15.31 27.88
CA ARG A 518 -36.61 16.03 28.18
C ARG A 518 -37.63 15.23 29.00
N MET A 519 -37.37 13.94 29.24
CA MET A 519 -38.25 13.09 30.06
C MET A 519 -38.13 13.41 31.55
N SER A 520 -39.24 13.26 32.28
CA SER A 520 -39.24 13.30 33.74
C SER A 520 -38.44 12.13 34.32
N PRO A 521 -37.88 12.26 35.54
CA PRO A 521 -37.15 11.17 36.20
C PRO A 521 -37.95 9.86 36.28
N GLU A 522 -39.23 9.93 36.66
CA GLU A 522 -40.11 8.75 36.76
C GLU A 522 -40.38 8.11 35.39
N GLY A 523 -40.46 8.94 34.33
CA GLY A 523 -40.59 8.45 32.96
C GLY A 523 -39.33 7.73 32.49
N ARG A 524 -38.14 8.25 32.83
CA ARG A 524 -36.85 7.63 32.49
C ARG A 524 -36.67 6.29 33.19
N GLU A 525 -37.06 6.19 34.46
CA GLU A 525 -37.00 4.93 35.21
C GLU A 525 -37.90 3.85 34.61
N ARG A 526 -39.12 4.20 34.18
CA ARG A 526 -40.02 3.27 33.48
C ARG A 526 -39.46 2.82 32.14
N LEU A 527 -38.96 3.76 31.33
CA LEU A 527 -38.34 3.43 30.04
C LEU A 527 -37.09 2.56 30.21
N LEU A 528 -36.28 2.82 31.24
CA LEU A 528 -35.11 2.01 31.56
C LEU A 528 -35.51 0.56 31.88
N ALA A 529 -36.54 0.37 32.69
CA ALA A 529 -37.07 -0.96 33.01
C ALA A 529 -37.58 -1.69 31.74
N ASP A 530 -38.38 -1.00 30.91
CA ASP A 530 -38.91 -1.56 29.66
C ASP A 530 -37.80 -1.96 28.65
N LEU A 531 -36.69 -1.22 28.63
CA LEU A 531 -35.54 -1.53 27.77
C LEU A 531 -34.70 -2.68 28.33
N GLN A 532 -34.55 -2.75 29.66
CA GLN A 532 -33.84 -3.84 30.33
C GLN A 532 -34.53 -5.19 30.12
N ASP A 533 -35.87 -5.22 30.12
CA ASP A 533 -36.67 -6.43 29.86
C ASP A 533 -36.54 -6.94 28.40
N LYS A 534 -36.10 -6.07 27.47
CA LYS A 534 -35.91 -6.42 26.06
C LYS A 534 -34.50 -6.95 25.75
N ILE A 535 -33.58 -6.86 26.70
CA ILE A 535 -32.23 -7.42 26.53
C ILE A 535 -32.30 -8.94 26.62
N ASP A 536 -31.75 -9.57 25.59
CA ASP A 536 -31.56 -11.02 25.52
C ASP A 536 -30.05 -11.30 25.39
N PRO A 537 -29.37 -11.71 26.48
CA PRO A 537 -27.95 -12.01 26.48
C PRO A 537 -27.56 -13.12 25.50
N ASP A 538 -28.44 -14.09 25.24
CA ASP A 538 -28.18 -15.15 24.28
C ASP A 538 -28.20 -14.60 22.84
N LYS A 539 -29.03 -13.60 22.53
CA LYS A 539 -29.01 -12.92 21.22
C LYS A 539 -27.78 -12.01 21.02
N LEU A 540 -27.19 -11.50 22.10
CA LEU A 540 -25.90 -10.79 22.04
C LEU A 540 -24.73 -11.72 21.71
N LEU A 541 -24.75 -12.94 22.23
CA LEU A 541 -23.63 -13.89 22.11
C LEU A 541 -23.77 -14.82 20.89
N LYS A 542 -25.01 -15.26 20.60
CA LYS A 542 -25.31 -16.32 19.63
C LYS A 542 -26.28 -15.88 18.54
N GLY A 543 -26.83 -14.67 18.63
CA GLY A 543 -27.77 -14.15 17.64
C GLY A 543 -27.10 -13.88 16.29
N ASP A 544 -27.93 -13.77 15.26
CA ASP A 544 -27.45 -13.35 13.94
C ASP A 544 -26.97 -11.88 13.96
N ARG A 545 -26.49 -11.39 12.82
CA ARG A 545 -25.92 -10.03 12.74
C ARG A 545 -26.96 -8.94 13.01
N GLN A 546 -28.21 -9.13 12.61
CA GLN A 546 -29.29 -8.16 12.85
C GLN A 546 -29.72 -8.19 14.31
N GLU A 547 -29.84 -9.38 14.89
CA GLU A 547 -30.19 -9.55 16.30
C GLU A 547 -29.13 -8.95 17.22
N ARG A 548 -27.84 -9.19 16.94
CA ARG A 548 -26.74 -8.58 17.71
C ARG A 548 -26.71 -7.06 17.59
N ALA A 549 -26.94 -6.52 16.40
CA ALA A 549 -26.99 -5.07 16.19
C ALA A 549 -28.16 -4.42 16.95
N ALA A 550 -29.34 -5.05 16.93
CA ALA A 550 -30.50 -4.58 17.69
C ALA A 550 -30.25 -4.62 19.21
N GLN A 551 -29.59 -5.67 19.71
CA GLN A 551 -29.24 -5.77 21.13
C GLN A 551 -28.17 -4.75 21.56
N MET A 552 -27.17 -4.48 20.72
CA MET A 552 -26.21 -3.39 20.97
C MET A 552 -26.91 -2.02 21.03
N GLN A 553 -27.86 -1.78 20.14
CA GLN A 553 -28.63 -0.54 20.11
C GLN A 553 -29.48 -0.37 21.39
N LEU A 554 -30.07 -1.44 21.91
CA LEU A 554 -30.77 -1.43 23.21
C LEU A 554 -29.81 -1.11 24.37
N MET A 555 -28.58 -1.63 24.35
CA MET A 555 -27.58 -1.30 25.37
C MET A 555 -27.19 0.18 25.35
N ASP A 556 -27.00 0.76 24.15
CA ASP A 556 -26.70 2.19 24.00
C ASP A 556 -27.85 3.07 24.54
N GLN A 557 -29.10 2.67 24.29
CA GLN A 557 -30.30 3.35 24.79
C GLN A 557 -30.39 3.27 26.32
N ILE A 558 -30.13 2.10 26.92
CA ILE A 558 -30.07 1.91 28.37
C ILE A 558 -29.00 2.78 29.01
N GLU A 559 -27.83 2.88 28.38
CA GLU A 559 -26.75 3.73 28.86
C GLU A 559 -27.18 5.21 28.85
N ALA A 560 -27.83 5.68 27.78
CA ALA A 560 -28.36 7.03 27.70
C ALA A 560 -29.41 7.31 28.80
N CYS A 561 -30.31 6.37 29.10
CA CYS A 561 -31.27 6.50 30.21
C CYS A 561 -30.60 6.68 31.59
N LYS A 562 -29.35 6.21 31.77
CA LYS A 562 -28.58 6.33 33.01
C LYS A 562 -27.75 7.60 33.10
N MET A 563 -27.65 8.39 32.03
CA MET A 563 -26.85 9.61 31.98
C MET A 563 -27.58 10.81 32.61
N SER A 564 -26.80 11.75 33.15
CA SER A 564 -27.34 13.05 33.58
C SER A 564 -27.78 13.89 32.36
N PRO A 565 -28.72 14.84 32.52
CA PRO A 565 -29.14 15.74 31.42
C PRO A 565 -27.97 16.44 30.73
N GLU A 566 -27.01 16.97 31.50
CA GLU A 566 -25.81 17.64 30.98
C GLU A 566 -24.93 16.71 30.11
N LYS A 567 -24.83 15.43 30.49
CA LYS A 567 -24.09 14.42 29.71
C LYS A 567 -24.85 14.02 28.44
N LEU A 568 -26.19 14.02 28.49
CA LEU A 568 -27.03 13.78 27.33
C LEU A 568 -26.93 14.92 26.31
N ASP A 569 -26.90 16.17 26.76
CA ASP A 569 -26.70 17.33 25.88
C ASP A 569 -25.31 17.29 25.21
N GLN A 570 -24.27 16.95 25.96
CA GLN A 570 -22.93 16.73 25.39
C GLN A 570 -22.88 15.55 24.40
N ARG A 571 -23.61 14.46 24.69
CA ARG A 571 -23.71 13.30 23.79
C ARG A 571 -24.46 13.68 22.51
N SER A 572 -25.55 14.43 22.61
CA SER A 572 -26.32 14.94 21.47
C SER A 572 -25.48 15.87 20.58
N ALA A 573 -24.72 16.79 21.16
CA ALA A 573 -23.80 17.66 20.42
C ALA A 573 -22.69 16.87 19.68
N LYS A 574 -22.11 15.84 20.32
CA LYS A 574 -21.14 14.95 19.69
C LYS A 574 -21.76 14.09 18.58
N LEU A 575 -23.01 13.66 18.73
CA LEU A 575 -23.73 12.93 17.69
C LEU A 575 -24.05 13.84 16.50
N GLN A 576 -24.39 15.11 16.73
CA GLN A 576 -24.55 16.11 15.67
C GLN A 576 -23.24 16.33 14.90
N GLU A 577 -22.11 16.49 15.58
CA GLU A 577 -20.81 16.64 14.91
C GLU A 577 -20.45 15.39 14.07
N LYS A 578 -20.82 14.19 14.54
CA LYS A 578 -20.65 12.94 13.78
C LYS A 578 -21.58 12.86 12.57
N LEU A 579 -22.82 13.34 12.69
CA LEU A 579 -23.78 13.44 11.59
C LEU A 579 -23.25 14.39 10.50
N ASP A 580 -22.82 15.59 10.87
CA ASP A 580 -22.27 16.57 9.93
C ASP A 580 -21.05 16.01 9.18
N LYS A 581 -20.14 15.34 9.90
CA LYS A 581 -18.98 14.64 9.29
C LYS A 581 -19.39 13.47 8.40
N ASN A 582 -20.49 12.78 8.72
CA ASN A 582 -20.99 11.68 7.90
C ASN A 582 -21.67 12.21 6.63
N GLU A 583 -22.43 13.29 6.71
CA GLU A 583 -23.03 13.97 5.56
C GLU A 583 -21.97 14.50 4.59
N GLU A 584 -20.92 15.15 5.09
CA GLU A 584 -19.81 15.62 4.24
C GLU A 584 -19.15 14.44 3.49
N LYS A 585 -18.93 13.31 4.19
CA LYS A 585 -18.35 12.11 3.58
C LYS A 585 -19.31 11.41 2.64
N LEU A 586 -20.62 11.43 2.93
CA LEU A 586 -21.67 10.90 2.06
C LEU A 586 -21.70 11.70 0.77
N GLY A 587 -21.73 13.03 0.82
CA GLY A 587 -21.70 13.90 -0.36
C GLY A 587 -20.46 13.66 -1.24
N ARG A 588 -19.28 13.49 -0.63
CA ARG A 588 -18.06 13.12 -1.39
C ARG A 588 -18.16 11.74 -2.04
N GLN A 589 -18.84 10.77 -1.41
CA GLN A 589 -19.03 9.44 -1.98
C GLN A 589 -20.11 9.41 -3.07
N GLU A 590 -21.19 10.17 -2.91
CA GLU A 590 -22.23 10.34 -3.93
C GLU A 590 -21.64 11.02 -5.18
N GLN A 591 -20.81 12.06 -5.02
CA GLN A 591 -20.08 12.66 -6.13
C GLN A 591 -19.19 11.66 -6.87
N LYS A 592 -18.48 10.78 -6.15
CA LYS A 592 -17.65 9.73 -6.76
C LYS A 592 -18.49 8.68 -7.47
N ARG A 593 -19.62 8.27 -6.87
CA ARG A 593 -20.60 7.35 -7.48
C ARG A 593 -21.15 7.94 -8.77
N ASP A 594 -21.60 9.20 -8.74
CA ASP A 594 -22.23 9.86 -9.88
C ASP A 594 -21.23 10.07 -11.02
N ALA A 595 -19.98 10.45 -10.71
CA ALA A 595 -18.91 10.51 -11.69
C ALA A 595 -18.60 9.14 -12.32
N GLN A 596 -18.60 8.07 -11.51
CA GLN A 596 -18.39 6.70 -11.99
C GLN A 596 -19.57 6.21 -12.84
N LYS A 597 -20.80 6.51 -12.42
CA LYS A 597 -22.03 6.19 -13.16
C LYS A 597 -22.05 6.90 -14.51
N ALA A 598 -21.71 8.19 -14.55
CA ALA A 598 -21.58 8.94 -15.79
C ALA A 598 -20.53 8.32 -16.75
N LYS A 599 -19.42 7.76 -16.23
CA LYS A 599 -18.43 7.04 -17.05
C LYS A 599 -19.00 5.73 -17.62
N VAL A 600 -19.74 4.97 -16.83
CA VAL A 600 -20.40 3.73 -17.26
C VAL A 600 -21.47 4.04 -18.32
N ASP A 601 -22.33 5.03 -18.07
CA ASP A 601 -23.40 5.45 -18.98
C ASP A 601 -22.85 6.00 -20.31
N LEU A 602 -21.79 6.82 -20.26
CA LEU A 602 -21.13 7.35 -21.46
C LEU A 602 -20.52 6.21 -22.31
N ARG A 603 -19.98 5.16 -21.67
CA ARG A 603 -19.49 3.98 -22.38
C ARG A 603 -20.64 3.16 -22.98
N ALA A 604 -21.68 2.90 -22.21
CA ALA A 604 -22.86 2.19 -22.70
C ALA A 604 -23.46 2.91 -23.92
N ALA A 605 -23.54 4.24 -23.89
CA ALA A 605 -23.97 5.06 -25.02
C ALA A 605 -23.03 4.96 -26.23
N ARG A 606 -21.71 4.93 -26.03
CA ARG A 606 -20.73 4.70 -27.12
C ARG A 606 -20.86 3.32 -27.74
N HIS A 607 -21.09 2.27 -26.94
CA HIS A 607 -21.34 0.91 -27.43
C HIS A 607 -22.66 0.81 -28.22
N ALA A 608 -23.73 1.46 -27.73
CA ALA A 608 -25.01 1.52 -28.44
C ALA A 608 -24.90 2.26 -29.79
N ASN A 609 -24.14 3.37 -29.85
CA ASN A 609 -23.91 4.12 -31.08
C ASN A 609 -23.00 3.37 -32.07
N ALA A 610 -22.00 2.62 -31.59
CA ALA A 610 -21.14 1.79 -32.43
C ALA A 610 -21.90 0.62 -33.06
N GLN A 611 -22.90 0.06 -32.38
CA GLN A 611 -23.76 -1.00 -32.92
C GLN A 611 -24.78 -0.50 -33.96
N GLN A 612 -25.07 0.80 -34.04
CA GLN A 612 -25.98 1.38 -35.04
C GLN A 612 -25.29 1.83 -36.35
N GLN A 613 -23.95 1.98 -36.37
CA GLN A 613 -23.21 2.40 -37.57
C GLN A 613 -23.03 1.35 -38.70
N PRO A 614 -23.20 0.02 -38.53
CA PRO A 614 -23.08 -0.90 -39.67
C PRO A 614 -24.23 -0.82 -40.70
N GLN A 615 -25.34 -0.12 -40.42
CA GLN A 615 -26.50 -0.11 -41.31
C GLN A 615 -26.61 1.09 -42.28
N GLN A 616 -25.79 2.14 -42.15
CA GLN A 616 -25.85 3.28 -43.08
C GLN A 616 -24.81 3.26 -44.22
N ALA A 617 -23.77 2.42 -44.15
CA ALA A 617 -22.76 2.35 -45.21
C ALA A 617 -23.19 1.53 -46.45
N HIS A 618 -24.33 0.81 -46.41
CA HIS A 618 -24.85 0.04 -47.54
C HIS A 618 -26.07 0.66 -48.26
N ALA A 619 -26.51 1.86 -47.87
CA ALA A 619 -27.70 2.48 -48.46
C ALA A 619 -27.43 3.58 -49.52
N HIS A 620 -26.19 3.96 -49.79
CA HIS A 620 -25.84 4.99 -50.79
C HIS A 620 -24.81 4.53 -51.83
N GLY A 621 -25.10 3.39 -52.45
CA GLY A 621 -24.35 2.87 -53.58
C GLY A 621 -25.23 2.07 -54.53
N HIS A 622 -26.27 2.71 -55.08
CA HIS A 622 -26.96 2.29 -56.29
C HIS A 622 -27.21 3.50 -57.19
#